data_AF-A0A1V4HNX1-F1
#
_entry.id   AF-A0A1V4HNX1-F1
#
_cell.length_a   1.000
_cell.length_b   1.000
_cell.length_c   1.000
_cell.angle_alpha   90.00
_cell.angle_beta   90.00
_cell.angle_gamma   90.00
#
_symmetry.space_group_name_H-M   'P 1'
#
loop_
_entity.id
_entity.type
_entity.pdbx_description
1 polymer ?
#
loop_
_entity_poly.entity_id
_entity_poly.type
_entity_poly.pdbx_seq_one_letter_code
_entity_poly.pdbx_strand_id
1 'polypeptide(L)'
;MQLELELRESRRLIKRLSTHIKCKKREVFYLGKHVKISLVSVSLVFILLFLVGAIYLSPHSKSPEQALSDYLYSVKNLNVDKAVAYIEDPYFEDKKSLKDFYDKAYRSDKLTDFSVTDVKQIDEKSMDITCNLKIDSMGETSHTFHMINKEGAWKVYIEPATIQQDSIGGATSKTSDASK
;
A
#
# COMPACT_ATOMS: atom_id res chain seq x y z
N MET A 1 -57.64 75.89 -18.60
CA MET A 1 -56.60 75.38 -19.54
C MET A 1 -55.32 74.96 -18.82
N GLN A 2 -54.90 75.62 -17.72
CA GLN A 2 -53.71 75.28 -16.93
C GLN A 2 -53.78 73.88 -16.24
N LEU A 3 -54.96 73.47 -15.78
CA LEU A 3 -55.20 72.18 -15.11
C LEU A 3 -54.99 70.94 -16.00
N GLU A 4 -55.22 71.06 -17.31
CA GLU A 4 -55.01 69.97 -18.28
C GLU A 4 -53.52 69.72 -18.55
N LEU A 5 -52.67 70.73 -18.36
CA LEU A 5 -51.23 70.62 -18.54
C LEU A 5 -50.59 69.84 -17.38
N GLU A 6 -50.95 70.20 -16.15
CA GLU A 6 -50.53 69.54 -14.90
C GLU A 6 -50.89 68.05 -14.88
N LEU A 7 -52.10 67.70 -15.36
CA LEU A 7 -52.56 66.31 -15.46
C LEU A 7 -51.79 65.50 -16.52
N ARG A 8 -51.30 66.14 -17.59
CA ARG A 8 -50.47 65.47 -18.60
C ARG A 8 -49.06 65.19 -18.10
N GLU A 9 -48.47 66.11 -17.33
CA GLU A 9 -47.12 65.91 -16.79
C GLU A 9 -47.10 64.84 -15.70
N SER A 10 -48.11 64.83 -14.83
CA SER A 10 -48.28 63.81 -13.79
C SER A 10 -48.38 62.39 -14.38
N ARG A 11 -49.11 62.22 -15.48
CA ARG A 11 -49.23 60.92 -16.17
C ARG A 11 -47.92 60.46 -16.82
N ARG A 12 -47.06 61.39 -17.28
CA ARG A 12 -45.74 61.05 -17.83
C ARG A 12 -44.78 60.58 -16.73
N LEU A 13 -44.82 61.19 -15.56
CA LEU A 13 -43.98 60.80 -14.42
C LEU A 13 -44.35 59.42 -13.88
N ILE A 14 -45.65 59.11 -13.77
CA ILE A 14 -46.13 57.79 -13.34
C ILE A 14 -45.68 56.68 -14.31
N LYS A 15 -45.72 56.95 -15.63
CA LYS A 15 -45.21 55.99 -16.63
C LYS A 15 -43.71 55.73 -16.48
N ARG A 16 -42.90 56.77 -16.24
CA ARG A 16 -41.44 56.62 -16.05
C ARG A 16 -41.08 55.85 -14.78
N LEU A 17 -41.81 56.08 -13.68
CA LEU A 17 -41.60 55.33 -12.43
C LEU A 17 -41.99 53.86 -12.56
N SER A 18 -43.08 53.56 -13.28
CA SER A 18 -43.51 52.18 -13.54
C SER A 18 -42.47 51.37 -14.33
N THR A 19 -41.82 51.98 -15.32
CA THR A 19 -40.75 51.33 -16.09
C THR A 19 -39.50 51.03 -15.27
N HIS A 20 -39.11 51.91 -14.33
CA HIS A 20 -37.96 51.67 -13.45
C HIS A 20 -38.21 50.53 -12.45
N ILE A 21 -39.42 50.41 -11.92
CA ILE A 21 -39.77 49.35 -10.96
C ILE A 21 -39.77 47.96 -11.63
N LYS A 22 -40.20 47.86 -12.90
CA LYS A 22 -40.17 46.60 -13.65
C LYS A 22 -38.76 46.12 -14.00
N CYS A 23 -37.80 47.04 -14.18
CA CYS A 23 -36.42 46.68 -14.49
C CYS A 23 -35.70 46.06 -13.27
N LYS A 24 -35.90 46.63 -12.08
CA LYS A 24 -35.23 46.15 -10.85
C LYS A 24 -35.75 44.79 -10.34
N LYS A 25 -36.99 44.40 -10.67
CA LYS A 25 -37.58 43.12 -10.25
C LYS A 25 -37.08 41.91 -11.06
N ARG A 26 -36.40 42.11 -12.20
CA ARG A 26 -35.85 41.01 -13.01
C ARG A 26 -34.46 40.55 -12.59
N GLU A 27 -33.67 41.37 -11.89
CA GLU A 27 -32.32 40.97 -11.47
C GLU A 27 -32.32 40.05 -10.23
N VAL A 28 -33.32 40.16 -9.36
CA VAL A 28 -33.36 39.37 -8.11
C VAL A 28 -33.79 37.91 -8.35
N PHE A 29 -34.41 37.60 -9.49
CA PHE A 29 -34.97 36.25 -9.73
C PHE A 29 -33.97 35.25 -10.34
N TYR A 30 -32.82 35.70 -10.84
CA TYR A 30 -31.80 34.81 -11.41
C TYR A 30 -30.78 34.31 -10.37
N LEU A 31 -30.54 35.04 -9.28
CA LEU A 31 -29.57 34.60 -8.26
C LEU A 31 -30.05 33.44 -7.37
N GLY A 32 -31.35 33.24 -7.19
CA GLY A 32 -31.88 32.22 -6.28
C GLY A 32 -31.96 30.78 -6.84
N LYS A 33 -31.97 30.62 -8.17
CA LYS A 33 -32.14 29.30 -8.81
C LYS A 33 -30.81 28.61 -9.17
N HIS A 34 -29.74 29.36 -9.41
CA HIS A 34 -28.44 28.78 -9.76
C HIS A 34 -27.68 28.20 -8.55
N VAL A 35 -27.95 28.68 -7.33
CA VAL A 35 -27.28 28.18 -6.11
C VAL A 35 -27.70 26.74 -5.76
N LYS A 36 -28.97 26.38 -5.97
CA LYS A 36 -29.48 25.03 -5.65
C LYS A 36 -29.00 23.96 -6.63
N ILE A 37 -28.83 24.31 -7.91
CA ILE A 37 -28.34 23.37 -8.94
C ILE A 37 -26.83 23.16 -8.78
N SER A 38 -26.09 24.17 -8.33
CA SER A 38 -24.65 24.06 -8.05
C SER A 38 -24.35 23.12 -6.87
N LEU A 39 -25.16 23.13 -5.80
CA LEU A 39 -24.92 22.30 -4.62
C LEU A 39 -25.09 20.78 -4.90
N VAL A 40 -26.09 20.40 -5.71
CA VAL A 40 -26.34 19.00 -6.09
C VAL A 40 -25.27 18.47 -7.03
N SER A 41 -24.81 19.30 -7.97
CA SER A 41 -23.72 18.98 -8.90
C SER A 41 -22.40 18.71 -8.17
N VAL A 42 -22.04 19.53 -7.19
CA VAL A 42 -20.80 19.33 -6.43
C VAL A 42 -20.87 18.05 -5.59
N SER A 43 -22.01 17.79 -4.94
CA SER A 43 -22.21 16.55 -4.16
C SER A 43 -22.08 15.28 -5.01
N LEU A 44 -22.66 15.26 -6.22
CA LEU A 44 -22.57 14.12 -7.12
C LEU A 44 -21.11 13.83 -7.56
N VAL A 45 -20.32 14.88 -7.83
CA VAL A 45 -18.90 14.76 -8.19
C VAL A 45 -18.07 14.22 -7.02
N PHE A 46 -18.34 14.66 -5.79
CA PHE A 46 -17.67 14.13 -4.59
C PHE A 46 -18.01 12.65 -4.33
N ILE A 47 -19.27 12.24 -4.53
CA ILE A 47 -19.68 10.84 -4.40
C ILE A 47 -19.01 9.97 -5.48
N LEU A 48 -18.89 10.48 -6.71
CA LEU A 48 -18.19 9.78 -7.79
C LEU A 48 -16.69 9.62 -7.50
N LEU A 49 -16.04 10.66 -6.94
CA LEU A 49 -14.63 10.61 -6.54
C LEU A 49 -14.39 9.61 -5.40
N PHE A 50 -15.32 9.51 -4.44
CA PHE A 50 -15.24 8.50 -3.36
C PHE A 50 -15.40 7.07 -3.88
N LEU A 51 -16.31 6.84 -4.84
CA LEU A 51 -16.52 5.53 -5.46
C LEU A 51 -15.31 5.09 -6.30
N VAL A 52 -14.69 6.02 -7.04
CA VAL A 52 -13.48 5.74 -7.80
C VAL A 52 -12.29 5.48 -6.85
N GLY A 53 -12.15 6.28 -5.79
CA GLY A 53 -11.08 6.11 -4.79
C GLY A 53 -11.10 4.74 -4.08
N ALA A 54 -12.29 4.17 -3.85
CA ALA A 54 -12.43 2.85 -3.23
C ALA A 54 -11.98 1.69 -4.16
N ILE A 55 -12.09 1.84 -5.48
CA ILE A 55 -11.73 0.80 -6.45
C ILE A 55 -10.20 0.74 -6.67
N TYR A 56 -9.49 1.85 -6.49
CA TYR A 56 -8.02 1.88 -6.58
C TYR A 56 -7.29 1.36 -5.34
N LEU A 57 -8.02 1.02 -4.27
CA LEU A 57 -7.44 0.57 -2.99
C LEU A 57 -7.50 -0.93 -2.77
N SER A 58 -7.66 -1.73 -3.82
CA SER A 58 -7.28 -3.15 -3.75
C SER A 58 -5.82 -3.24 -4.17
N PRO A 59 -4.84 -3.24 -3.23
CA PRO A 59 -3.52 -3.72 -3.59
C PRO A 59 -3.76 -5.13 -4.13
N HIS A 60 -3.44 -5.35 -5.40
CA HIS A 60 -3.46 -6.69 -5.98
C HIS A 60 -2.38 -7.46 -5.20
N SER A 61 -2.77 -8.09 -4.09
CA SER A 61 -1.84 -8.77 -3.20
C SER A 61 -1.31 -9.95 -4.00
N LYS A 62 -0.06 -9.85 -4.41
CA LYS A 62 0.62 -10.91 -5.16
C LYS A 62 0.49 -12.21 -4.40
N SER A 63 0.39 -13.31 -5.13
CA SER A 63 0.51 -14.61 -4.48
C SER A 63 1.90 -14.72 -3.84
N PRO A 64 2.06 -15.51 -2.78
CA PRO A 64 3.35 -15.73 -2.15
C PRO A 64 4.40 -16.33 -3.11
N GLU A 65 3.99 -17.21 -4.02
CA GLU A 65 4.86 -17.76 -5.06
C GLU A 65 5.32 -16.68 -6.05
N GLN A 66 4.42 -15.75 -6.40
CA GLN A 66 4.77 -14.60 -7.23
C GLN A 66 5.73 -13.65 -6.51
N ALA A 67 5.49 -13.37 -5.22
CA ALA A 67 6.37 -12.54 -4.41
C ALA A 67 7.78 -13.16 -4.26
N LEU A 68 7.86 -14.47 -4.02
CA LEU A 68 9.14 -15.18 -3.98
C LEU A 68 9.83 -15.20 -5.35
N SER A 69 9.08 -15.40 -6.43
CA SER A 69 9.63 -15.36 -7.79
C SER A 69 10.21 -13.98 -8.13
N ASP A 70 9.52 -12.90 -7.75
CA ASP A 70 9.99 -11.52 -7.93
C ASP A 70 11.25 -11.24 -7.08
N TYR A 71 11.31 -11.78 -5.86
CA TYR A 71 12.50 -11.75 -5.02
C TYR A 71 13.69 -12.45 -5.71
N LEU A 72 13.52 -13.73 -6.08
CA LEU A 72 14.58 -14.52 -6.72
C LEU A 72 15.03 -13.93 -8.06
N TYR A 73 14.09 -13.36 -8.84
CA TYR A 73 14.42 -12.63 -10.05
C TYR A 73 15.23 -11.37 -9.77
N SER A 74 14.92 -10.65 -8.68
CA SER A 74 15.70 -9.48 -8.25
C SER A 74 17.11 -9.89 -7.80
N VAL A 75 17.26 -11.01 -7.09
CA VAL A 75 18.56 -11.58 -6.70
C VAL A 75 19.39 -11.98 -7.93
N LYS A 76 18.80 -12.75 -8.85
CA LYS A 76 19.44 -13.18 -10.12
C LYS A 76 19.96 -12.01 -10.96
N ASN A 77 19.24 -10.89 -10.93
CA ASN A 77 19.62 -9.66 -11.65
C ASN A 77 20.46 -8.68 -10.82
N LEU A 78 20.91 -9.05 -9.61
CA LEU A 78 21.66 -8.20 -8.69
C LEU A 78 20.96 -6.86 -8.39
N ASN A 79 19.62 -6.83 -8.42
CA ASN A 79 18.82 -5.68 -8.07
C ASN A 79 18.51 -5.68 -6.58
N VAL A 80 19.49 -5.27 -5.79
CA VAL A 80 19.43 -5.35 -4.32
C VAL A 80 18.29 -4.51 -3.75
N ASP A 81 18.05 -3.31 -4.29
CA ASP A 81 16.98 -2.42 -3.84
C ASP A 81 15.59 -3.08 -3.93
N LYS A 82 15.35 -3.84 -5.01
CA LYS A 82 14.11 -4.61 -5.15
C LYS A 82 14.12 -5.86 -4.29
N ALA A 83 15.23 -6.59 -4.22
CA ALA A 83 15.31 -7.84 -3.46
C ALA A 83 15.01 -7.61 -1.98
N VAL A 84 15.64 -6.61 -1.34
CA VAL A 84 15.45 -6.34 0.10
C VAL A 84 14.04 -5.85 0.44
N ALA A 85 13.27 -5.34 -0.53
CA ALA A 85 11.87 -4.97 -0.32
C ALA A 85 10.97 -6.19 -0.05
N TYR A 86 11.40 -7.38 -0.50
CA TYR A 86 10.72 -8.65 -0.25
C TYR A 86 11.25 -9.39 0.97
N ILE A 87 12.20 -8.83 1.72
CA ILE A 87 12.79 -9.47 2.90
C ILE A 87 12.16 -8.89 4.17
N GLU A 88 11.91 -9.76 5.13
CA GLU A 88 11.69 -9.42 6.52
C GLU A 88 12.77 -10.11 7.36
N ASP A 89 13.76 -9.33 7.77
CA ASP A 89 14.89 -9.80 8.55
C ASP A 89 14.96 -9.00 9.87
N PRO A 90 14.60 -9.61 11.01
CA PRO A 90 14.59 -8.93 12.30
C PRO A 90 16.00 -8.64 12.85
N TYR A 91 17.08 -9.16 12.24
CA TYR A 91 18.45 -8.85 12.67
C TYR A 91 18.92 -7.45 12.32
N PHE A 92 18.25 -6.79 11.37
CA PHE A 92 18.62 -5.46 10.90
C PHE A 92 17.55 -4.45 11.26
N GLU A 93 17.89 -3.54 12.17
CA GLU A 93 17.01 -2.40 12.49
C GLU A 93 17.01 -1.34 11.38
N ASP A 94 18.11 -1.25 10.63
CA ASP A 94 18.31 -0.23 9.62
C ASP A 94 18.41 -0.81 8.19
N LYS A 95 17.71 -0.15 7.26
CA LYS A 95 17.64 -0.58 5.86
C LYS A 95 18.99 -0.54 5.14
N LYS A 96 19.92 0.30 5.60
CA LYS A 96 21.21 0.46 4.94
C LYS A 96 22.09 -0.75 5.21
N SER A 97 22.22 -1.18 6.46
CA SER A 97 22.95 -2.38 6.86
C SER A 97 22.35 -3.64 6.23
N LEU A 98 21.01 -3.74 6.17
CA LEU A 98 20.32 -4.81 5.45
C LEU A 98 20.76 -4.85 3.97
N LYS A 99 20.70 -3.71 3.27
CA LYS A 99 21.11 -3.61 1.87
C LYS A 99 22.58 -3.95 1.66
N ASP A 100 23.47 -3.41 2.50
CA ASP A 100 24.91 -3.63 2.39
C ASP A 100 25.28 -5.10 2.66
N PHE A 101 24.56 -5.78 3.57
CA PHE A 101 24.74 -7.21 3.83
C PHE A 101 24.31 -8.06 2.62
N TYR A 102 23.10 -7.84 2.12
CA TYR A 102 22.58 -8.63 1.00
C TYR A 102 23.26 -8.31 -0.34
N ASP A 103 23.71 -7.08 -0.59
CA ASP A 103 24.51 -6.76 -1.78
C ASP A 103 25.80 -7.58 -1.83
N LYS A 104 26.49 -7.74 -0.68
CA LYS A 104 27.69 -8.58 -0.60
C LYS A 104 27.35 -10.05 -0.83
N ALA A 105 26.30 -10.57 -0.19
CA ALA A 105 25.89 -11.96 -0.33
C ALA A 105 25.48 -12.33 -1.77
N TYR A 106 24.68 -11.49 -2.43
CA TYR A 106 24.24 -11.76 -3.81
C TYR A 106 25.38 -11.68 -4.84
N ARG A 107 26.43 -10.89 -4.54
CA ARG A 107 27.62 -10.79 -5.38
C ARG A 107 28.62 -11.91 -5.14
N SER A 108 28.68 -12.49 -3.94
CA SER A 108 29.55 -13.64 -3.67
C SER A 108 29.04 -14.89 -4.36
N ASP A 109 27.72 -15.11 -4.33
CA ASP A 109 27.08 -16.34 -4.80
C ASP A 109 25.91 -16.02 -5.73
N LYS A 110 26.25 -15.87 -7.02
CA LYS A 110 25.29 -15.45 -8.03
C LYS A 110 24.28 -16.55 -8.34
N LEU A 111 23.01 -16.25 -8.15
CA LEU A 111 21.89 -17.06 -8.62
C LEU A 111 21.78 -16.94 -10.16
N THR A 112 21.85 -18.05 -10.88
CA THR A 112 21.70 -18.10 -12.34
C THR A 112 20.35 -18.63 -12.78
N ASP A 113 19.73 -19.51 -12.00
CA ASP A 113 18.40 -20.02 -12.30
C ASP A 113 17.65 -20.49 -11.07
N PHE A 114 16.32 -20.61 -11.17
CA PHE A 114 15.49 -21.15 -10.10
C PHE A 114 14.18 -21.74 -10.62
N SER A 115 13.62 -22.69 -9.89
CA SER A 115 12.28 -23.23 -10.13
C SER A 115 11.61 -23.62 -8.81
N VAL A 116 10.31 -23.36 -8.69
CA VAL A 116 9.51 -23.79 -7.54
C VAL A 116 9.20 -25.27 -7.68
N THR A 117 9.42 -26.05 -6.63
CA THR A 117 9.24 -27.51 -6.62
C THR A 117 8.13 -27.97 -5.68
N ASP A 118 7.94 -27.30 -4.56
CA ASP A 118 6.89 -27.62 -3.59
C ASP A 118 6.38 -26.36 -2.87
N VAL A 119 5.11 -26.37 -2.51
CA VAL A 119 4.45 -25.29 -1.78
C VAL A 119 3.63 -25.91 -0.65
N LYS A 120 3.96 -25.52 0.58
CA LYS A 120 3.30 -26.02 1.78
C LYS A 120 2.76 -24.85 2.59
N GLN A 121 1.45 -24.73 2.64
CA GLN A 121 0.80 -23.77 3.52
C GLN A 121 0.97 -24.18 4.98
N ILE A 122 1.45 -23.27 5.83
CA ILE A 122 1.56 -23.47 7.27
C ILE A 122 0.29 -22.93 7.94
N ASP A 123 -0.06 -21.68 7.64
CA ASP A 123 -1.28 -21.02 8.11
C ASP A 123 -1.83 -20.02 7.06
N GLU A 124 -2.78 -19.15 7.42
CA GLU A 124 -3.36 -18.15 6.50
C GLU A 124 -2.37 -17.05 6.08
N LYS A 125 -1.32 -16.83 6.87
CA LYS A 125 -0.34 -15.74 6.72
C LYS A 125 1.08 -16.25 6.58
N SER A 126 1.31 -17.56 6.54
CA SER A 126 2.64 -18.15 6.41
C SER A 126 2.64 -19.39 5.54
N MET A 127 3.73 -19.59 4.81
CA MET A 127 3.94 -20.79 4.00
C MET A 127 5.41 -21.05 3.72
N ASP A 128 5.70 -22.32 3.42
CA ASP A 128 6.99 -22.77 2.96
C ASP A 128 6.94 -23.00 1.46
N ILE A 129 7.90 -22.42 0.74
CA ILE A 129 8.06 -22.66 -0.69
C ILE A 129 9.45 -23.24 -0.93
N THR A 130 9.50 -24.46 -1.42
CA THR A 130 10.75 -25.11 -1.79
C THR A 130 11.06 -24.82 -3.25
N CYS A 131 12.31 -24.43 -3.50
CA CYS A 131 12.83 -24.11 -4.82
C CYS A 131 14.11 -24.90 -5.09
N ASN A 132 14.28 -25.35 -6.32
CA ASN A 132 15.59 -25.66 -6.85
C ASN A 132 16.26 -24.36 -7.29
N LEU A 133 17.47 -24.12 -6.82
CA LEU A 133 18.29 -22.95 -7.10
C LEU A 133 19.56 -23.39 -7.82
N LYS A 134 19.95 -22.66 -8.87
CA LYS A 134 21.23 -22.85 -9.54
C LYS A 134 22.15 -21.68 -9.21
N ILE A 135 23.21 -21.95 -8.47
CA ILE A 135 24.15 -20.96 -7.96
C ILE A 135 25.53 -21.24 -8.56
N ASP A 136 26.23 -20.20 -9.03
CA ASP A 136 27.51 -20.36 -9.74
C ASP A 136 28.57 -21.15 -8.94
N SER A 137 28.63 -20.95 -7.62
CA SER A 137 29.61 -21.57 -6.73
C SER A 137 29.24 -23.00 -6.28
N MET A 138 27.95 -23.33 -6.23
CA MET A 138 27.44 -24.58 -5.63
C MET A 138 26.76 -25.53 -6.62
N GLY A 139 26.45 -25.08 -7.83
CA GLY A 139 25.63 -25.83 -8.77
C GLY A 139 24.15 -25.78 -8.40
N GLU A 140 23.43 -26.88 -8.60
CA GLU A 140 22.00 -26.99 -8.26
C GLU A 140 21.81 -27.43 -6.81
N THR A 141 20.96 -26.73 -6.07
CA THR A 141 20.65 -27.01 -4.66
C THR A 141 19.15 -26.80 -4.40
N SER A 142 18.59 -27.50 -3.42
CA SER A 142 17.21 -27.31 -2.96
C SER A 142 17.20 -26.44 -1.71
N HIS A 143 16.32 -25.43 -1.69
CA HIS A 143 16.18 -24.53 -0.55
C HIS A 143 14.71 -24.21 -0.30
N THR A 144 14.31 -24.23 0.97
CA THR A 144 12.95 -23.89 1.41
C THR A 144 12.94 -22.47 1.97
N PHE A 145 12.10 -21.62 1.40
CA PHE A 145 11.88 -20.24 1.84
C PHE A 145 10.64 -20.18 2.72
N HIS A 146 10.80 -19.63 3.92
CA HIS A 146 9.69 -19.29 4.81
C HIS A 146 9.12 -17.93 4.40
N MET A 147 7.88 -17.93 3.92
CA MET A 147 7.17 -16.73 3.47
C MET A 147 6.15 -16.32 4.52
N ILE A 148 6.06 -15.02 4.83
CA ILE A 148 5.05 -14.45 5.72
C ILE A 148 4.30 -13.30 5.06
N ASN A 149 3.02 -13.16 5.35
CA ASN A 149 2.21 -12.02 4.97
C ASN A 149 2.28 -10.95 6.05
N LYS A 150 3.02 -9.87 5.78
CA LYS A 150 3.13 -8.70 6.64
C LYS A 150 2.41 -7.53 5.99
N GLU A 151 1.36 -7.04 6.66
CA GLU A 151 0.58 -5.86 6.22
C GLU A 151 0.01 -6.01 4.79
N GLY A 152 -0.37 -7.23 4.39
CA GLY A 152 -0.91 -7.51 3.06
C GLY A 152 0.15 -7.77 1.97
N ALA A 153 1.44 -7.75 2.32
CA ALA A 153 2.53 -8.08 1.42
C ALA A 153 3.26 -9.36 1.87
N TRP A 154 3.47 -10.29 0.94
CA TRP A 154 4.26 -11.49 1.19
C TRP A 154 5.76 -11.18 1.13
N LYS A 155 6.50 -11.70 2.11
CA LYS A 155 7.93 -11.49 2.28
C LYS A 155 8.65 -12.77 2.66
N VAL A 156 9.90 -12.90 2.26
CA VAL A 156 10.84 -13.91 2.76
C VAL A 156 11.22 -13.56 4.18
N TYR A 157 10.87 -14.41 5.13
CA TYR A 157 11.19 -14.25 6.54
C TYR A 157 12.49 -14.96 6.87
N ILE A 158 13.39 -14.24 7.54
CA ILE A 158 14.62 -14.81 8.10
C ILE A 158 14.36 -15.10 9.56
N GLU A 159 14.26 -16.38 9.90
CA GLU A 159 14.04 -16.77 11.29
C GLU A 159 15.26 -16.41 12.14
N PRO A 160 15.05 -15.76 13.30
CA PRO A 160 16.13 -15.58 14.24
C PRO A 160 16.54 -16.94 14.81
N ALA A 161 17.83 -17.25 14.73
CA ALA A 161 18.46 -18.35 15.43
C ALA A 161 18.02 -18.35 16.90
N THR A 162 17.17 -19.30 17.25
CA THR A 162 16.80 -19.56 18.64
C THR A 162 17.98 -20.26 19.28
N ILE A 163 18.72 -19.55 20.14
CA ILE A 163 19.64 -20.23 21.05
C ILE A 163 18.74 -21.06 21.96
N GLN A 164 18.70 -22.38 21.74
CA GLN A 164 18.18 -23.27 22.76
C GLN A 164 19.08 -23.10 23.97
N GLN A 165 18.60 -22.30 24.93
CA GLN A 165 19.23 -22.12 26.21
C GLN A 165 18.94 -23.39 27.00
N ASP A 166 19.57 -24.50 26.58
CA ASP A 166 19.56 -25.75 27.32
C ASP A 166 20.06 -25.42 28.72
N SER A 167 19.12 -25.53 29.65
CA SER A 167 19.22 -25.30 31.08
C SER A 167 20.61 -25.66 31.64
N ILE A 168 21.48 -24.66 31.81
CA ILE A 168 22.59 -24.70 32.76
C ILE A 168 21.97 -24.46 34.15
N GLY A 169 21.27 -25.48 34.65
CA GLY A 169 20.69 -25.55 35.99
C GLY A 169 21.14 -26.86 36.61
N GLY A 170 22.15 -26.78 37.48
CA GLY A 170 22.91 -27.93 37.95
C GLY A 170 22.11 -29.02 38.67
N ALA A 171 22.62 -30.24 38.56
CA ALA A 171 22.52 -31.23 39.61
C ALA A 171 23.90 -31.88 39.79
N THR A 172 24.41 -31.70 40.99
CA THR A 172 25.69 -32.11 41.53
C THR A 172 25.99 -33.60 41.37
N SER A 173 27.27 -33.87 41.12
CA SER A 173 27.99 -35.10 41.47
C SER A 173 27.49 -35.77 42.75
N LYS A 174 27.16 -37.07 42.66
CA LYS A 174 27.55 -38.11 43.62
C LYS A 174 27.03 -39.46 43.13
N THR A 175 27.96 -40.35 42.78
CA THR A 175 28.08 -41.73 43.29
C THR A 175 29.03 -42.49 42.38
N SER A 176 30.26 -42.69 42.83
CA SER A 176 31.17 -43.74 42.37
C SER A 176 32.39 -43.74 43.30
N ASP A 177 32.18 -44.09 44.57
CA ASP A 177 33.26 -44.70 45.35
C ASP A 177 33.13 -46.21 45.21
N ALA A 178 34.09 -46.77 44.48
CA ALA A 178 34.42 -48.17 44.52
C ALA A 178 35.34 -48.41 45.73
N SER A 179 35.00 -49.35 46.61
CA SER A 179 36.05 -50.10 47.33
C SER A 179 35.52 -51.39 47.97
N LYS A 180 36.15 -52.48 47.50
CA LYS A 180 36.47 -53.74 48.17
C LYS A 180 35.38 -54.75 48.49
#